data_AF-A0A1Q7Z3Z3-F1
#
_entry.id   AF-A0A1Q7Z3Z3-F1
#
_cell.length_a   1.000
_cell.length_b   1.000
_cell.length_c   1.000
_cell.angle_alpha   90.00
_cell.angle_beta   90.00
_cell.angle_gamma   90.00
#
_symmetry.space_group_name_H-M   'P 1'
#
loop_
_entity.id
_entity.type
_entity.pdbx_description
1 polymer ?
#
loop_
_entity_poly.entity_id
_entity_poly.type
_entity_poly.pdbx_seq_one_letter_code
_entity_poly.pdbx_strand_id
1 'polypeptide(L)'
;MKERSVARGTAALASSIFLVARRRENEETGDYVSQVRPQLASIIGERLDTLVGAGVTGADLVIATLGAGLRAYTQFARVEMPNGDEMDAATYLGEVEREVAQHVLQRLLGSTEEGEAREDRGLLVAAVDTVTRFYVTGRFFYGEIAASFDDVNLLARGMGVELDGPRGLTQGKNGLAKKEKDTVQLRDYRARGDDEHLGTLSESGNLAPLIDVLQRLLWLQEEQPNEVQDFLMKTHPHIEQLRMVAQALAGHALAPAGSNGSTKQERTEEQKAVDRLLAGWRGLFTEMTSNTLWG
;
A
#
# COMPACT_ATOMS: atom_id res chain seq x y z
N MET A 1 31.34 7.01 19.99
CA MET A 1 30.58 7.64 21.09
C MET A 1 30.31 6.55 22.12
N LYS A 2 30.70 6.76 23.38
CA LYS A 2 30.58 5.76 24.47
C LYS A 2 29.13 5.28 24.61
N GLU A 3 28.92 3.96 24.55
CA GLU A 3 27.66 3.33 24.94
C GLU A 3 27.31 3.75 26.37
N ARG A 4 26.17 4.41 26.53
CA ARG A 4 25.58 4.63 27.85
C ARG A 4 24.71 3.42 28.15
N SER A 5 25.12 2.66 29.16
CA SER A 5 24.30 1.61 29.76
C SER A 5 23.00 2.23 30.28
N VAL A 6 21.86 1.77 29.77
CA VAL A 6 20.53 2.19 30.22
C VAL A 6 20.10 1.27 31.36
N ALA A 7 19.71 1.84 32.50
CA ALA A 7 19.35 1.10 33.70
C ALA A 7 18.04 0.31 33.50
N ARG A 8 18.00 -0.94 33.98
CA ARG A 8 16.78 -1.77 34.04
C ARG A 8 15.71 -1.04 34.87
N GLY A 9 14.64 -0.61 34.21
CA GLY A 9 13.49 0.03 34.85
C GLY A 9 13.16 1.45 34.36
N THR A 10 13.98 2.05 33.51
CA THR A 10 13.55 3.25 32.77
C THR A 10 12.64 2.84 31.62
N ALA A 11 11.46 3.44 31.53
CA ALA A 11 10.73 3.54 30.27
C ALA A 11 11.58 4.35 29.29
N ALA A 12 12.58 3.71 28.68
CA ALA A 12 13.13 4.21 27.43
C ALA A 12 11.93 4.31 26.50
N LEU A 13 11.56 5.54 26.10
CA LEU A 13 10.42 5.79 25.22
C LEU A 13 10.53 4.83 24.02
N ALA A 14 9.70 3.79 24.02
CA ALA A 14 9.70 2.74 23.00
C ALA A 14 9.41 3.31 21.60
N SER A 15 8.83 4.51 21.55
CA SER A 15 8.78 5.44 20.42
C SER A 15 8.65 6.87 20.96
N SER A 16 9.13 7.87 20.22
CA SER A 16 8.95 9.30 20.55
C SER A 16 8.36 10.02 19.35
N ILE A 17 7.23 10.71 19.54
CA ILE A 17 6.60 11.57 18.53
C ILE A 17 6.85 13.02 18.91
N PHE A 18 7.43 13.80 18.00
CA PHE A 18 7.63 15.24 18.17
C PHE A 18 6.59 16.00 17.36
N LEU A 19 5.72 16.73 18.04
CA LEU A 19 4.75 17.62 17.41
C LEU A 19 5.30 19.05 17.39
N VAL A 20 5.50 19.60 16.19
CA VAL A 20 5.93 21.00 16.00
C VAL A 20 4.72 21.82 15.59
N ALA A 21 4.15 22.54 16.55
CA ALA A 21 3.02 23.44 16.31
C ALA A 21 3.49 24.89 16.18
N ARG A 22 2.90 25.64 15.23
CA ARG A 22 3.07 27.08 15.10
C ARG A 22 1.74 27.77 15.42
N ARG A 23 1.80 28.84 16.21
CA ARG A 23 0.63 29.68 16.48
C ARG A 23 0.14 30.31 15.17
N ARG A 24 -1.17 30.30 14.93
CA ARG A 24 -1.80 31.00 13.80
C ARG A 24 -1.59 32.52 13.91
N GLU A 25 -1.36 33.16 12.77
CA GLU A 25 -1.12 34.61 12.70
C GLU A 25 -2.42 35.40 12.42
N ASN A 26 -3.41 34.75 11.79
CA ASN A 26 -4.69 35.33 11.39
C ASN A 26 -5.86 34.37 11.69
N GLU A 27 -7.08 34.91 11.66
CA GLU A 27 -8.33 34.16 11.88
C GLU A 27 -9.10 33.92 10.57
N GLU A 28 -8.37 33.76 9.47
CA GLU A 28 -8.98 33.58 8.15
C GLU A 28 -9.74 32.25 8.05
N THR A 29 -10.85 32.28 7.31
CA THR A 29 -11.59 31.08 6.94
C THR A 29 -11.05 30.55 5.61
N GLY A 30 -10.68 29.28 5.59
CA GLY A 30 -10.20 28.61 4.38
C GLY A 30 -11.35 27.95 3.61
N ASP A 31 -11.29 28.00 2.28
CA ASP A 31 -12.18 27.24 1.40
C ASP A 31 -11.58 25.85 1.12
N TYR A 32 -12.36 24.79 1.38
CA TYR A 32 -11.85 23.41 1.25
C TYR A 32 -11.41 23.09 -0.18
N VAL A 33 -12.18 23.47 -1.19
CA VAL A 33 -11.99 23.00 -2.57
C VAL A 33 -10.90 23.78 -3.30
N SER A 34 -10.87 25.09 -3.13
CA SER A 34 -9.97 25.98 -3.85
C SER A 34 -8.65 26.23 -3.13
N GLN A 35 -8.61 26.09 -1.80
CA GLN A 35 -7.41 26.39 -1.02
C GLN A 35 -6.86 25.15 -0.31
N VAL A 36 -7.65 24.48 0.53
CA VAL A 36 -7.12 23.43 1.43
C VAL A 36 -6.75 22.16 0.67
N ARG A 37 -7.65 21.63 -0.17
CA ARG A 37 -7.43 20.37 -0.89
C ARG A 37 -6.26 20.42 -1.88
N PRO A 38 -6.09 21.47 -2.72
CA PRO A 38 -4.92 21.58 -3.60
C PRO A 38 -3.62 21.71 -2.82
N GLN A 39 -3.62 22.45 -1.71
CA GLN A 39 -2.46 22.58 -0.85
C GLN A 39 -2.10 21.27 -0.14
N LEU A 40 -3.11 20.51 0.33
CA LEU A 40 -2.90 19.19 0.92
C LEU A 40 -2.15 18.29 -0.07
N ALA A 41 -2.67 18.11 -1.29
CA ALA A 41 -2.01 17.28 -2.30
C ALA A 41 -0.57 17.72 -2.57
N SER A 42 -0.34 19.03 -2.72
CA SER A 42 1.00 19.61 -2.91
C SER A 42 1.95 19.32 -1.75
N ILE A 43 1.50 19.53 -0.51
CA ILE A 43 2.29 19.29 0.70
C ILE A 43 2.64 17.81 0.83
N ILE A 44 1.68 16.92 0.60
CA ILE A 44 1.89 15.47 0.70
C ILE A 44 2.92 15.00 -0.33
N GLY A 45 2.79 15.42 -1.60
CA GLY A 45 3.74 15.10 -2.65
C GLY A 45 5.17 15.58 -2.32
N GLU A 46 5.32 16.87 -1.99
CA GLU A 46 6.63 17.46 -1.63
C GLU A 46 7.25 16.75 -0.42
N ARG A 47 6.44 16.45 0.61
CA ARG A 47 6.92 15.83 1.85
C ARG A 47 7.30 14.39 1.66
N LEU A 48 6.52 13.61 0.90
CA LEU A 48 6.85 12.24 0.58
C LEU A 48 8.19 12.17 -0.17
N ASP A 49 8.39 13.03 -1.17
CA ASP A 49 9.66 13.10 -1.91
C ASP A 49 10.84 13.50 -1.02
N THR A 50 10.66 14.54 -0.20
CA THR A 50 11.72 15.03 0.69
C THR A 50 12.10 13.98 1.73
N LEU A 51 11.12 13.36 2.38
CA LEU A 51 11.34 12.40 3.45
C LEU A 51 11.95 11.10 2.91
N VAL A 52 11.47 10.60 1.76
CA VAL A 52 12.09 9.44 1.10
C VAL A 52 13.52 9.77 0.63
N GLY A 53 13.75 10.96 0.07
CA GLY A 53 15.09 11.43 -0.30
C GLY A 53 16.04 11.55 0.89
N ALA A 54 15.50 11.83 2.07
CA ALA A 54 16.23 11.81 3.34
C ALA A 54 16.37 10.41 3.97
N GLY A 55 15.82 9.36 3.34
CA GLY A 55 15.88 7.98 3.81
C GLY A 55 14.88 7.64 4.92
N VAL A 56 13.82 8.44 5.09
CA VAL A 56 12.70 8.13 6.00
C VAL A 56 11.74 7.16 5.30
N THR A 57 11.38 6.07 5.97
CA THR A 57 10.65 4.95 5.35
C THR A 57 9.58 4.38 6.28
N GLY A 58 8.74 3.47 5.78
CA GLY A 58 7.77 2.72 6.58
C GLY A 58 6.80 3.62 7.36
N ALA A 59 6.44 3.22 8.58
CA ALA A 59 5.49 3.95 9.43
C ALA A 59 5.96 5.39 9.76
N ASP A 60 7.27 5.62 9.90
CA ASP A 60 7.81 6.95 10.21
C ASP A 60 7.57 7.94 9.06
N LEU A 61 7.75 7.48 7.81
CA LEU A 61 7.45 8.28 6.63
C LEU A 61 5.99 8.72 6.63
N VAL A 62 5.11 7.79 6.99
CA VAL A 62 3.66 7.98 6.96
C VAL A 62 3.24 8.95 8.04
N ILE A 63 3.64 8.73 9.29
CA ILE A 63 3.33 9.62 10.42
C ILE A 63 3.85 11.04 10.15
N ALA A 64 5.08 11.16 9.63
CA ALA A 64 5.66 12.46 9.28
C ALA A 64 4.89 13.15 8.14
N THR A 65 4.44 12.40 7.13
CA THR A 65 3.68 12.93 6.00
C THR A 65 2.26 13.33 6.41
N LEU A 66 1.58 12.52 7.23
CA LEU A 66 0.28 12.85 7.82
C LEU A 66 0.36 14.16 8.63
N GLY A 67 1.35 14.26 9.53
CA GLY A 67 1.58 15.46 10.33
C GLY A 67 1.85 16.69 9.46
N ALA A 68 2.55 16.53 8.34
CA ALA A 68 2.76 17.62 7.40
C ALA A 68 1.47 18.05 6.68
N GLY A 69 0.62 17.09 6.30
CA GLY A 69 -0.68 17.35 5.66
C GLY A 69 -1.59 18.24 6.52
N LEU A 70 -1.55 18.08 7.84
CA LEU A 70 -2.31 18.93 8.78
C LEU A 70 -2.06 20.43 8.60
N ARG A 71 -0.92 20.83 8.04
CA ARG A 71 -0.60 22.23 7.75
C ARG A 71 -1.65 22.90 6.85
N ALA A 72 -2.21 22.18 5.87
CA ALA A 72 -3.13 22.80 4.92
C ALA A 72 -4.45 23.26 5.60
N TYR A 73 -4.87 22.54 6.64
CA TYR A 73 -6.05 22.86 7.46
C TYR A 73 -5.74 23.79 8.63
N THR A 74 -4.69 23.49 9.40
CA THR A 74 -4.40 24.17 10.67
C THR A 74 -3.92 25.62 10.53
N GLN A 75 -3.58 26.06 9.32
CA GLN A 75 -3.29 27.47 9.06
C GLN A 75 -4.53 28.37 9.13
N PHE A 76 -5.73 27.82 8.92
CA PHE A 76 -6.99 28.56 8.96
C PHE A 76 -7.64 28.49 10.34
N ALA A 77 -8.49 29.46 10.67
CA ALA A 77 -9.31 29.44 11.88
C ALA A 77 -10.32 28.28 11.85
N ARG A 78 -10.97 28.14 10.69
CA ARG A 78 -11.94 27.11 10.30
C ARG A 78 -11.87 26.91 8.79
N VAL A 79 -12.38 25.78 8.33
CA VAL A 79 -12.43 25.45 6.90
C VAL A 79 -13.89 25.20 6.51
N GLU A 80 -14.37 25.91 5.49
CA GLU A 80 -15.73 25.78 4.98
C GLU A 80 -15.76 24.84 3.75
N MET A 81 -16.74 23.93 3.75
CA MET A 81 -17.04 23.04 2.64
C MET A 81 -17.96 23.74 1.60
N PRO A 82 -18.11 23.19 0.38
CA PRO A 82 -18.96 23.81 -0.66
C PRO A 82 -20.43 24.00 -0.27
N ASN A 83 -20.92 23.22 0.69
CA ASN A 83 -22.28 23.33 1.21
C ASN A 83 -22.42 24.39 2.31
N GLY A 84 -21.33 25.07 2.69
CA GLY A 84 -21.27 26.07 3.75
C GLY A 84 -21.05 25.51 5.15
N ASP A 85 -20.98 24.19 5.31
CA ASP A 85 -20.70 23.56 6.60
C ASP A 85 -19.20 23.64 6.93
N GLU A 86 -18.88 23.69 8.22
CA GLU A 86 -17.50 23.62 8.69
C GLU A 86 -16.97 22.17 8.60
N MET A 87 -15.78 22.01 8.04
CA MET A 87 -15.05 20.73 8.06
C MET A 87 -14.39 20.53 9.43
N ASP A 88 -14.82 19.50 10.15
CA ASP A 88 -14.21 19.13 11.42
C ASP A 88 -12.83 18.44 11.23
N ALA A 89 -12.04 18.41 12.30
CA ALA A 89 -10.68 17.90 12.28
C ALA A 89 -10.59 16.38 12.02
N ALA A 90 -11.57 15.58 12.45
CA ALA A 90 -11.57 14.14 12.26
C ALA A 90 -11.87 13.78 10.79
N THR A 91 -12.85 14.47 10.19
CA THR A 91 -13.15 14.40 8.77
C THR A 91 -11.93 14.81 7.94
N TYR A 92 -11.27 15.92 8.30
CA TYR A 92 -10.06 16.35 7.61
C TYR A 92 -8.91 15.35 7.74
N LEU A 93 -8.69 14.76 8.92
CA LEU A 93 -7.64 13.75 9.11
C LEU A 93 -7.83 12.54 8.17
N GLY A 94 -9.07 12.08 8.00
CA GLY A 94 -9.38 11.03 7.02
C GLY A 94 -9.05 11.43 5.57
N GLU A 95 -9.22 12.71 5.22
CA GLU A 95 -8.81 13.23 3.90
C GLU A 95 -7.28 13.24 3.74
N VAL A 96 -6.53 13.60 4.80
CA VAL A 96 -5.06 13.53 4.79
C VAL A 96 -4.59 12.09 4.61
N GLU A 97 -5.16 11.16 5.36
CA GLU A 97 -4.81 9.74 5.26
C GLU A 97 -5.09 9.18 3.87
N ARG A 98 -6.24 9.53 3.29
CA ARG A 98 -6.59 9.16 1.92
C ARG A 98 -5.59 9.72 0.91
N GLU A 99 -5.21 10.99 1.04
CA GLU A 99 -4.28 11.63 0.13
C GLU A 99 -2.86 11.03 0.23
N VAL A 100 -2.41 10.70 1.44
CA VAL A 100 -1.15 9.97 1.68
C VAL A 100 -1.20 8.60 1.05
N ALA A 101 -2.25 7.81 1.30
CA ALA A 101 -2.40 6.48 0.73
C ALA A 101 -2.39 6.52 -0.81
N GLN A 102 -3.03 7.52 -1.42
CA GLN A 102 -3.04 7.71 -2.87
C GLN A 102 -1.64 8.03 -3.42
N HIS A 103 -0.90 8.95 -2.80
CA HIS A 103 0.46 9.30 -3.21
C HIS A 103 1.44 8.13 -3.03
N VAL A 104 1.33 7.41 -1.91
CA VAL A 104 2.11 6.20 -1.64
C VAL A 104 1.83 5.14 -2.70
N LEU A 105 0.56 4.87 -3.01
CA LEU A 105 0.18 3.91 -4.03
C LEU A 105 0.75 4.29 -5.40
N GLN A 106 0.59 5.55 -5.82
CA GLN A 106 1.14 6.07 -7.08
C GLN A 106 2.66 5.89 -7.10
N ARG A 107 3.34 6.06 -5.98
CA ARG A 107 4.78 5.81 -5.90
C ARG A 107 5.12 4.32 -5.99
N LEU A 108 4.39 3.45 -5.28
CA LEU A 108 4.66 2.02 -5.24
C LEU A 108 4.43 1.34 -6.60
N LEU A 109 3.32 1.66 -7.27
CA LEU A 109 2.99 1.08 -8.57
C LEU A 109 3.58 1.91 -9.74
N GLY A 110 3.89 3.19 -9.51
CA GLY A 110 4.40 4.13 -10.51
C GLY A 110 5.91 4.33 -10.56
N SER A 111 6.71 3.76 -9.65
CA SER A 111 8.19 3.78 -9.73
C SER A 111 8.80 2.65 -10.58
N THR A 112 9.77 2.98 -11.44
CA THR A 112 10.57 2.03 -12.23
C THR A 112 12.02 2.03 -11.73
N GLU A 113 12.73 0.91 -11.88
CA GLU A 113 14.18 0.84 -11.68
C GLU A 113 14.95 1.65 -12.74
N GLU A 114 14.31 1.99 -13.86
CA GLU A 114 14.93 2.60 -15.04
C GLU A 114 14.63 4.10 -15.23
N GLY A 115 13.96 4.75 -14.27
CA GLY A 115 13.87 6.23 -14.23
C GLY A 115 13.01 6.90 -15.31
N GLU A 116 12.44 6.14 -16.26
CA GLU A 116 11.54 6.69 -17.27
C GLU A 116 10.07 6.59 -16.81
N ALA A 117 9.47 7.74 -16.51
CA ALA A 117 8.03 7.87 -16.35
C ALA A 117 7.38 7.77 -17.73
N ARG A 118 6.76 6.63 -18.04
CA ARG A 118 5.87 6.54 -19.20
C ARG A 118 4.53 7.22 -18.89
N GLU A 119 4.04 8.06 -19.79
CA GLU A 119 2.74 8.74 -19.66
C GLU A 119 1.56 7.75 -19.51
N ASP A 120 1.70 6.53 -20.04
CA ASP A 120 0.71 5.46 -19.97
C ASP A 120 0.63 4.77 -18.58
N ARG A 121 1.62 4.98 -17.70
CA ARG A 121 1.71 4.25 -16.44
C ARG A 121 0.66 4.67 -15.43
N GLY A 122 0.24 5.94 -15.46
CA GLY A 122 -0.88 6.41 -14.64
C GLY A 122 -2.18 5.67 -14.96
N LEU A 123 -2.41 5.34 -16.24
CA LEU A 123 -3.56 4.52 -16.66
C LEU A 123 -3.40 3.07 -16.21
N LEU A 124 -2.20 2.49 -16.30
CA LEU A 124 -1.94 1.13 -15.83
C LEU A 124 -2.20 0.99 -14.32
N VAL A 125 -1.74 1.96 -13.51
CA VAL A 125 -2.01 2.00 -12.07
C VAL A 125 -3.51 2.14 -11.80
N ALA A 126 -4.21 3.00 -12.54
CA ALA A 126 -5.65 3.18 -12.41
C ALA A 126 -6.47 1.94 -12.81
N ALA A 127 -5.95 1.13 -13.73
CA ALA A 127 -6.56 -0.11 -14.20
C ALA A 127 -6.43 -1.27 -13.19
N VAL A 128 -5.52 -1.19 -12.22
CA VAL A 128 -5.42 -2.18 -11.14
C VAL A 128 -6.67 -2.10 -10.25
N ASP A 129 -7.25 -3.25 -9.92
CA ASP A 129 -8.45 -3.31 -9.08
C ASP A 129 -8.20 -2.74 -7.67
N THR A 130 -9.27 -2.27 -7.02
CA THR A 130 -9.17 -1.58 -5.73
C THR A 130 -8.69 -2.49 -4.61
N VAL A 131 -8.99 -3.79 -4.66
CA VAL A 131 -8.57 -4.78 -3.66
C VAL A 131 -7.06 -5.00 -3.72
N THR A 132 -6.51 -5.12 -4.92
CA THR A 132 -5.06 -5.22 -5.14
C THR A 132 -4.33 -3.94 -4.70
N ARG A 133 -4.86 -2.76 -5.06
CA ARG A 133 -4.30 -1.49 -4.62
C ARG A 133 -4.31 -1.39 -3.09
N PHE A 134 -5.42 -1.76 -2.44
CA PHE A 134 -5.52 -1.83 -0.99
C PHE A 134 -4.48 -2.75 -0.38
N TYR A 135 -4.28 -3.95 -0.96
CA TYR A 135 -3.30 -4.89 -0.44
C TYR A 135 -1.88 -4.35 -0.48
N VAL A 136 -1.44 -3.83 -1.62
CA VAL A 136 -0.08 -3.29 -1.80
C VAL A 136 0.17 -2.12 -0.85
N THR A 137 -0.79 -1.20 -0.74
CA THR A 137 -0.71 -0.07 0.17
C THR A 137 -0.75 -0.51 1.64
N GLY A 138 -1.59 -1.46 1.98
CA GLY A 138 -1.69 -2.00 3.34
C GLY A 138 -0.43 -2.78 3.74
N ARG A 139 0.19 -3.52 2.83
CA ARG A 139 1.50 -4.15 3.04
C ARG A 139 2.59 -3.13 3.31
N PHE A 140 2.52 -1.97 2.65
CA PHE A 140 3.45 -0.89 2.92
C PHE A 140 3.25 -0.26 4.31
N PHE A 141 2.01 0.01 4.72
CA PHE A 141 1.72 0.64 6.01
C PHE A 141 1.93 -0.30 7.21
N TYR A 142 1.48 -1.55 7.08
CA TYR A 142 1.33 -2.47 8.20
C TYR A 142 2.24 -3.70 8.10
N GLY A 143 2.90 -3.94 6.97
CA GLY A 143 3.73 -5.13 6.77
C GLY A 143 2.95 -6.43 6.95
N GLU A 144 3.54 -7.37 7.70
CA GLU A 144 2.94 -8.67 8.02
C GLU A 144 2.33 -8.73 9.43
N ILE A 145 2.31 -7.62 10.18
CA ILE A 145 1.77 -7.59 11.54
C ILE A 145 0.27 -7.27 11.55
N ALA A 146 -0.40 -7.60 12.66
CA ALA A 146 -1.76 -7.16 12.90
C ALA A 146 -1.77 -5.66 13.25
N ALA A 147 -2.73 -4.93 12.67
CA ALA A 147 -2.95 -3.51 12.89
C ALA A 147 -4.38 -3.26 13.42
N SER A 148 -4.66 -2.04 13.90
CA SER A 148 -5.99 -1.63 14.35
C SER A 148 -7.04 -1.82 13.25
N PHE A 149 -8.20 -2.38 13.58
CA PHE A 149 -9.32 -2.51 12.65
C PHE A 149 -9.73 -1.16 12.08
N ASP A 150 -9.80 -0.13 12.92
CA ASP A 150 -10.27 1.19 12.51
C ASP A 150 -9.32 1.83 11.47
N ASP A 151 -8.00 1.74 11.69
CA ASP A 151 -6.98 2.27 10.78
C ASP A 151 -6.99 1.55 9.42
N VAL A 152 -7.07 0.22 9.44
CA VAL A 152 -7.12 -0.59 8.22
C VAL A 152 -8.44 -0.36 7.47
N ASN A 153 -9.55 -0.19 8.20
CA ASN A 153 -10.87 0.07 7.62
C ASN A 153 -10.95 1.48 7.02
N LEU A 154 -10.29 2.47 7.62
CA LEU A 154 -10.17 3.82 7.07
C LEU A 154 -9.39 3.82 5.76
N LEU A 155 -8.27 3.09 5.71
CA LEU A 155 -7.53 2.85 4.46
C LEU A 155 -8.41 2.18 3.40
N ALA A 156 -9.11 1.10 3.76
CA ALA A 156 -9.98 0.37 2.83
C ALA A 156 -11.06 1.28 2.23
N ARG A 157 -11.77 2.04 3.07
CA ARG A 157 -12.80 2.99 2.64
C ARG A 157 -12.24 4.08 1.75
N GLY A 158 -11.05 4.61 2.08
CA GLY A 158 -10.35 5.60 1.25
C GLY A 158 -10.07 5.11 -0.16
N MET A 159 -9.96 3.79 -0.35
CA MET A 159 -9.73 3.13 -1.64
C MET A 159 -11.00 2.51 -2.24
N GLY A 160 -12.17 2.76 -1.65
CA GLY A 160 -13.45 2.23 -2.12
C GLY A 160 -13.62 0.72 -1.87
N VAL A 161 -12.97 0.19 -0.84
CA VAL A 161 -13.00 -1.23 -0.46
C VAL A 161 -13.75 -1.40 0.86
N GLU A 162 -14.63 -2.39 0.91
CA GLU A 162 -15.27 -2.84 2.15
C GLU A 162 -14.33 -3.81 2.88
N LEU A 163 -13.81 -3.42 4.05
CA LEU A 163 -12.92 -4.31 4.81
C LEU A 163 -13.69 -5.46 5.45
N ASP A 164 -14.84 -5.16 6.07
CA ASP A 164 -15.66 -6.11 6.81
C ASP A 164 -17.14 -5.85 6.56
N GLY A 165 -17.91 -6.93 6.36
CA GLY A 165 -19.30 -6.91 5.87
C GLY A 165 -19.56 -8.08 4.92
N PRO A 166 -20.76 -8.26 4.35
CA PRO A 166 -21.12 -9.46 3.58
C PRO A 166 -20.23 -9.77 2.37
N ARG A 167 -19.59 -8.75 1.79
CA ARG A 167 -18.59 -8.87 0.71
C ARG A 167 -17.22 -8.33 1.12
N GLY A 168 -17.01 -8.19 2.42
CA GLY A 168 -15.79 -7.63 2.99
C GLY A 168 -14.59 -8.57 2.82
N LEU A 169 -13.41 -7.99 2.82
CA LEU A 169 -12.13 -8.71 2.71
C LEU A 169 -11.83 -9.66 3.88
N THR A 170 -12.55 -9.53 4.99
CA THR A 170 -12.47 -10.43 6.16
C THR A 170 -13.30 -11.70 6.02
N GLN A 171 -14.18 -11.77 5.01
CA GLN A 171 -15.13 -12.87 4.87
C GLN A 171 -14.61 -14.04 4.04
N GLY A 172 -15.25 -15.19 4.25
CA GLY A 172 -14.95 -16.42 3.54
C GLY A 172 -13.69 -17.12 4.05
N LYS A 173 -13.49 -18.36 3.57
CA LYS A 173 -12.34 -19.18 3.93
C LYS A 173 -11.00 -18.50 3.58
N ASN A 174 -11.01 -17.76 2.46
CA ASN A 174 -9.83 -17.15 1.86
C ASN A 174 -9.93 -15.62 1.80
N GLY A 175 -10.55 -15.00 2.81
CA GLY A 175 -10.52 -13.55 2.98
C GLY A 175 -9.09 -13.02 2.91
N LEU A 176 -8.90 -11.88 2.25
CA LEU A 176 -7.60 -11.21 2.10
C LEU A 176 -7.07 -10.69 3.45
N ALA A 177 -7.97 -10.45 4.40
CA ALA A 177 -7.66 -9.99 5.75
C ALA A 177 -8.20 -10.98 6.79
N LYS A 178 -7.47 -11.17 7.89
CA LYS A 178 -7.92 -11.88 9.07
C LYS A 178 -8.26 -10.87 10.15
N LYS A 179 -9.51 -10.86 10.60
CA LYS A 179 -9.95 -10.03 11.73
C LYS A 179 -9.93 -10.84 13.03
N GLU A 180 -9.28 -10.29 14.05
CA GLU A 180 -9.31 -10.80 15.41
C GLU A 180 -9.68 -9.65 16.35
N LYS A 181 -10.93 -9.67 16.85
CA LYS A 181 -11.51 -8.61 17.69
C LYS A 181 -11.38 -7.22 17.04
N ASP A 182 -10.48 -6.41 17.57
CA ASP A 182 -10.16 -5.02 17.22
C ASP A 182 -8.93 -4.89 16.32
N THR A 183 -8.35 -6.01 15.89
CA THR A 183 -7.18 -6.04 15.01
C THR A 183 -7.46 -6.77 13.70
N VAL A 184 -6.70 -6.39 12.68
CA VAL A 184 -6.75 -6.97 11.33
C VAL A 184 -5.34 -7.22 10.84
N GLN A 185 -5.10 -8.39 10.26
CA GLN A 185 -3.85 -8.76 9.62
C GLN A 185 -4.09 -9.11 8.15
N LEU A 186 -3.30 -8.54 7.24
CA LEU A 186 -3.33 -8.93 5.82
C LEU A 186 -2.67 -10.30 5.64
N ARG A 187 -3.39 -11.22 5.00
CA ARG A 187 -2.93 -12.59 4.76
C ARG A 187 -2.02 -12.63 3.53
N ASP A 188 -0.93 -13.38 3.64
CA ASP A 188 0.03 -13.60 2.56
C ASP A 188 -0.41 -14.73 1.62
N TYR A 189 0.44 -14.99 0.63
CA TYR A 189 0.24 -16.09 -0.31
C TYR A 189 0.24 -17.48 0.34
N ARG A 190 0.93 -17.70 1.48
CA ARG A 190 0.91 -19.01 2.17
C ARG A 190 -0.40 -19.26 2.88
N ALA A 191 -0.99 -18.21 3.43
CA ALA A 191 -2.23 -18.31 4.16
C ALA A 191 -3.45 -18.49 3.24
N ARG A 192 -3.37 -18.14 1.95
CA ARG A 192 -4.52 -18.17 1.02
C ARG A 192 -4.30 -19.06 -0.20
N GLY A 193 -3.05 -19.24 -0.61
CA GLY A 193 -2.68 -19.79 -1.91
C GLY A 193 -2.95 -21.27 -2.09
N ASP A 194 -3.25 -22.03 -1.02
CA ASP A 194 -3.64 -23.44 -1.09
C ASP A 194 -5.05 -23.65 -1.68
N ASP A 195 -5.87 -22.60 -1.76
CA ASP A 195 -7.17 -22.64 -2.41
C ASP A 195 -7.05 -22.71 -3.94
N GLU A 196 -7.51 -23.83 -4.51
CA GLU A 196 -7.56 -24.09 -5.94
C GLU A 196 -8.39 -23.05 -6.74
N HIS A 197 -9.32 -22.36 -6.07
CA HIS A 197 -10.17 -21.35 -6.70
C HIS A 197 -9.61 -19.93 -6.60
N LEU A 198 -8.54 -19.70 -5.81
CA LEU A 198 -7.97 -18.37 -5.64
C LEU A 198 -7.42 -17.83 -6.98
N GLY A 199 -7.80 -16.59 -7.31
CA GLY A 199 -7.37 -15.94 -8.56
C GLY A 199 -8.12 -16.43 -9.80
N THR A 200 -9.07 -17.36 -9.68
CA THR A 200 -9.93 -17.78 -10.79
C THR A 200 -11.20 -16.95 -10.86
N LEU A 201 -11.91 -16.99 -12.00
CA LEU A 201 -13.21 -16.32 -12.14
C LEU A 201 -14.13 -16.68 -10.97
N SER A 202 -14.80 -15.68 -10.41
CA SER A 202 -15.79 -15.92 -9.36
C SER A 202 -16.94 -16.78 -9.91
N GLU A 203 -17.72 -17.38 -9.01
CA GLU A 203 -18.95 -18.13 -9.40
C GLU A 203 -19.92 -17.27 -10.23
N SER A 204 -19.84 -15.94 -10.11
CA SER A 204 -20.63 -14.98 -10.89
C SER A 204 -20.00 -14.57 -12.22
N GLY A 205 -18.85 -15.16 -12.59
CA GLY A 205 -18.14 -14.87 -13.84
C GLY A 205 -17.29 -13.60 -13.83
N ASN A 206 -17.05 -12.99 -12.67
CA ASN A 206 -16.20 -11.80 -12.56
C ASN A 206 -14.71 -12.19 -12.46
N LEU A 207 -13.84 -11.39 -13.04
CA LEU A 207 -12.39 -11.52 -12.86
C LEU A 207 -12.01 -11.39 -11.39
N ALA A 208 -11.09 -12.24 -10.94
CA ALA A 208 -10.52 -12.12 -9.60
C ALA A 208 -9.64 -10.87 -9.49
N PRO A 209 -9.52 -10.30 -8.27
CA PRO A 209 -8.47 -9.34 -7.96
C PRO A 209 -7.10 -9.84 -8.39
N LEU A 210 -6.27 -8.95 -8.93
CA LEU A 210 -4.94 -9.31 -9.42
C LEU A 210 -4.02 -9.84 -8.31
N ILE A 211 -4.22 -9.39 -7.07
CA ILE A 211 -3.52 -9.92 -5.89
C ILE A 211 -3.86 -11.38 -5.61
N ASP A 212 -5.09 -11.82 -5.87
CA ASP A 212 -5.49 -13.22 -5.67
C ASP A 212 -4.77 -14.10 -6.70
N VAL A 213 -4.68 -13.64 -7.95
CA VAL A 213 -3.90 -14.31 -9.00
C VAL A 213 -2.42 -14.40 -8.61
N LEU A 214 -1.84 -13.30 -8.14
CA LEU A 214 -0.44 -13.27 -7.73
C LEU A 214 -0.16 -14.23 -6.57
N GLN A 215 -1.00 -14.21 -5.53
CA GLN A 215 -0.80 -15.06 -4.36
C GLN A 215 -0.97 -16.56 -4.70
N ARG A 216 -1.95 -16.94 -5.52
CA ARG A 216 -2.06 -18.33 -6.01
C ARG A 216 -0.83 -18.71 -6.83
N LEU A 217 -0.36 -17.83 -7.72
CA LEU A 217 0.83 -18.07 -8.54
C LEU A 217 2.08 -18.30 -7.68
N LEU A 218 2.31 -17.46 -6.67
CA LEU A 218 3.45 -17.60 -5.74
C LEU A 218 3.40 -18.94 -4.99
N TRP A 219 2.21 -19.35 -4.54
CA TRP A 219 2.04 -20.63 -3.84
C TRP A 219 2.28 -21.82 -4.76
N LEU A 220 1.72 -21.79 -5.98
CA LEU A 220 1.94 -22.84 -6.98
C LEU A 220 3.42 -23.00 -7.32
N GLN A 221 4.18 -21.91 -7.41
CA GLN A 221 5.62 -22.01 -7.67
C GLN A 221 6.41 -22.72 -6.56
N GLU A 222 5.95 -22.64 -5.30
CA GLU A 222 6.62 -23.30 -4.19
C GLU A 222 6.17 -24.76 -4.03
N GLU A 223 4.87 -25.01 -4.11
CA GLU A 223 4.28 -26.30 -3.72
C GLU A 223 3.89 -27.20 -4.91
N GLN A 224 3.45 -26.61 -6.02
CA GLN A 224 2.92 -27.35 -7.18
C GLN A 224 3.38 -26.73 -8.54
N PRO A 225 4.69 -26.72 -8.85
CA PRO A 225 5.21 -25.99 -10.01
C PRO A 225 4.66 -26.47 -11.35
N ASN A 226 4.18 -27.71 -11.41
CA ASN A 226 3.56 -28.32 -12.59
C ASN A 226 2.19 -27.72 -12.94
N GLU A 227 1.49 -27.11 -11.98
CA GLU A 227 0.16 -26.51 -12.21
C GLU A 227 0.23 -25.03 -12.66
N VAL A 228 1.42 -24.42 -12.63
CA VAL A 228 1.60 -22.99 -12.93
C VAL A 228 1.12 -22.64 -14.33
N GLN A 229 1.48 -23.42 -15.35
CA GLN A 229 1.11 -23.11 -16.74
C GLN A 229 -0.41 -23.25 -16.96
N ASP A 230 -1.02 -24.30 -16.43
CA ASP A 230 -2.47 -24.50 -16.51
C ASP A 230 -3.23 -23.37 -15.81
N PHE A 231 -2.74 -22.90 -14.66
CA PHE A 231 -3.32 -21.78 -13.94
C PHE A 231 -3.24 -20.47 -14.74
N LEU A 232 -2.09 -20.15 -15.33
CA LEU A 232 -1.90 -18.95 -16.13
C LEU A 232 -2.75 -18.97 -17.41
N MET A 233 -2.86 -20.14 -18.06
CA MET A 233 -3.75 -20.36 -19.21
C MET A 233 -5.23 -20.31 -18.85
N LYS A 234 -5.60 -20.59 -17.60
CA LYS A 234 -7.00 -20.44 -17.15
C LYS A 234 -7.34 -18.98 -16.83
N THR A 235 -6.42 -18.29 -16.16
CA THR A 235 -6.66 -16.95 -15.59
C THR A 235 -6.38 -15.80 -16.54
N HIS A 236 -5.51 -16.00 -17.54
CA HIS A 236 -5.10 -14.98 -18.52
C HIS A 236 -4.83 -13.59 -17.90
N PRO A 237 -3.96 -13.50 -16.87
CA PRO A 237 -3.75 -12.23 -16.19
C PRO A 237 -3.09 -11.20 -17.09
N HIS A 238 -3.37 -9.93 -16.84
CA HIS A 238 -2.67 -8.85 -17.51
C HIS A 238 -1.20 -8.82 -17.05
N ILE A 239 -0.30 -9.38 -17.87
CA ILE A 239 1.10 -9.67 -17.52
C ILE A 239 1.83 -8.43 -16.99
N GLU A 240 1.67 -7.27 -17.64
CA GLU A 240 2.36 -6.04 -17.20
C GLU A 240 1.87 -5.54 -15.84
N GLN A 241 0.56 -5.60 -15.56
CA GLN A 241 0.00 -5.21 -14.28
C GLN A 241 0.42 -6.20 -13.19
N LEU A 242 0.40 -7.51 -13.49
CA LEU A 242 0.84 -8.54 -12.54
C LEU A 242 2.31 -8.34 -12.17
N ARG A 243 3.16 -8.02 -13.16
CA ARG A 243 4.57 -7.71 -12.94
C ARG A 243 4.74 -6.46 -12.09
N MET A 244 3.97 -5.42 -12.36
CA MET A 244 4.00 -4.16 -11.60
C MET A 244 3.63 -4.39 -10.13
N VAL A 245 2.57 -5.15 -9.86
CA VAL A 245 2.17 -5.51 -8.48
C VAL A 245 3.24 -6.35 -7.80
N ALA A 246 3.80 -7.34 -8.50
CA ALA A 246 4.94 -8.11 -8.00
C ALA A 246 6.14 -7.21 -7.68
N GLN A 247 6.52 -6.29 -8.56
CA GLN A 247 7.62 -5.35 -8.31
C GLN A 247 7.35 -4.46 -7.08
N ALA A 248 6.12 -3.98 -6.92
CA ALA A 248 5.74 -3.19 -5.75
C ALA A 248 5.84 -3.98 -4.44
N LEU A 249 5.49 -5.28 -4.44
CA LEU A 249 5.63 -6.17 -3.28
C LEU A 249 7.06 -6.64 -3.03
N ALA A 250 7.90 -6.78 -4.08
CA ALA A 250 9.33 -7.08 -3.95
C ALA A 250 10.16 -5.89 -3.45
N GLY A 251 9.66 -4.69 -3.74
CA GLY A 251 10.24 -3.43 -3.31
C GLY A 251 10.43 -3.40 -1.79
N HIS A 252 11.53 -2.78 -1.37
CA HIS A 252 11.64 -2.35 0.02
C HIS A 252 10.63 -1.21 0.18
N ALA A 253 9.92 -1.13 1.30
CA ALA A 253 9.10 0.03 1.63
C ALA A 253 9.95 1.30 1.44
N LEU A 254 9.73 2.02 0.33
CA LEU A 254 10.42 3.24 -0.12
C LEU A 254 11.74 3.57 0.59
N ALA A 255 12.80 2.78 0.38
CA ALA A 255 14.10 2.96 1.05
C ALA A 255 15.25 3.13 0.04
N PRO A 256 16.30 3.91 0.38
CA PRO A 256 17.66 3.60 -0.04
C PRO A 256 18.50 3.09 1.15
N ALA A 257 19.58 2.38 0.79
CA ALA A 257 20.53 1.71 1.68
C ALA A 257 21.02 2.59 2.85
N GLY A 258 21.01 2.02 4.06
CA GLY A 258 21.27 2.71 5.30
C GLY A 258 22.58 3.50 5.33
N SER A 259 22.52 4.69 5.93
CA SER A 259 23.68 5.34 6.52
C SER A 259 23.92 4.75 7.90
N ASN A 260 24.73 3.69 7.93
CA ASN A 260 25.47 3.08 9.05
C ASN A 260 25.35 1.55 9.00
N GLY A 261 26.49 0.89 8.82
CA GLY A 261 26.59 -0.55 8.52
C GLY A 261 25.85 -1.48 9.49
N SER A 262 25.17 -2.46 8.90
CA SER A 262 24.30 -3.51 9.48
C SER A 262 22.96 -2.99 9.99
N THR A 263 21.81 -3.43 9.48
CA THR A 263 21.39 -4.81 9.19
C THR A 263 20.42 -4.85 8.00
N LYS A 264 20.64 -5.76 7.05
CA LYS A 264 19.61 -6.18 6.08
C LYS A 264 18.32 -6.45 6.85
N GLN A 265 17.25 -5.71 6.57
CA GLN A 265 15.93 -6.17 6.99
C GLN A 265 15.70 -7.50 6.30
N GLU A 266 15.52 -8.57 7.08
CA GLU A 266 15.31 -9.88 6.49
C GLU A 266 14.06 -9.81 5.62
N ARG A 267 14.21 -10.18 4.35
CA ARG A 267 13.08 -10.22 3.44
C ARG A 267 12.01 -11.14 3.98
N THR A 268 10.76 -10.70 3.89
CA THR A 268 9.65 -11.57 4.26
C THR A 268 9.57 -12.75 3.31
N GLU A 269 8.81 -13.78 3.68
CA GLU A 269 8.63 -14.96 2.85
C GLU A 269 7.89 -14.59 1.55
N GLU A 270 6.92 -13.69 1.62
CA GLU A 270 6.25 -13.12 0.44
C GLU A 270 7.25 -12.38 -0.46
N GLN A 271 8.12 -11.54 0.09
CA GLN A 271 9.16 -10.85 -0.70
C GLN A 271 10.12 -11.83 -1.36
N LYS A 272 10.54 -12.89 -0.67
CA LYS A 272 11.42 -13.93 -1.23
C LYS A 272 10.73 -14.69 -2.37
N ALA A 273 9.45 -15.05 -2.22
CA ALA A 273 8.69 -15.72 -3.27
C ALA A 273 8.55 -14.81 -4.50
N VAL A 274 8.22 -13.53 -4.30
CA VAL A 274 8.11 -12.55 -5.36
C VAL A 274 9.47 -12.32 -6.06
N ASP A 275 10.58 -12.23 -5.32
CA ASP A 275 11.93 -12.12 -5.91
C ASP A 275 12.23 -13.29 -6.87
N ARG A 276 11.88 -14.52 -6.46
CA ARG A 276 12.05 -15.71 -7.32
C ARG A 276 11.16 -15.66 -8.55
N LEU A 277 9.89 -15.24 -8.39
CA LEU A 277 8.95 -15.06 -9.49
C LEU A 277 9.49 -14.04 -10.52
N LEU A 278 9.98 -12.89 -10.04
CA LEU A 278 10.54 -11.84 -10.89
C LEU A 278 11.83 -12.29 -11.58
N ALA A 279 12.70 -13.05 -10.92
CA ALA A 279 13.90 -13.62 -11.52
C ALA A 279 13.57 -14.61 -12.66
N GLY A 280 12.50 -15.41 -12.49
CA GLY A 280 11.99 -16.36 -13.49
C GLY A 280 11.03 -15.76 -14.53
N TRP A 281 10.73 -14.46 -14.46
CA TRP A 281 9.57 -13.85 -15.15
C TRP A 281 9.53 -14.13 -16.65
N ARG A 282 10.65 -13.93 -17.35
CA ARG A 282 10.71 -14.14 -18.81
C ARG A 282 10.39 -15.59 -19.18
N GLY A 283 10.97 -16.56 -18.48
CA GLY A 283 10.74 -17.97 -18.77
C GLY A 283 9.28 -18.40 -18.59
N LEU A 284 8.60 -17.83 -17.59
CA LEU A 284 7.21 -18.19 -17.26
C LEU A 284 6.20 -17.70 -18.29
N PHE A 285 6.40 -16.50 -18.85
CA PHE A 285 5.41 -15.85 -19.72
C PHE A 285 5.74 -15.87 -21.22
N THR A 286 6.89 -16.44 -21.61
CA THR A 286 7.30 -16.55 -23.04
C THR A 286 6.28 -17.35 -23.86
N GLU A 287 5.72 -18.42 -23.31
CA GLU A 287 4.75 -19.27 -24.00
C GLU A 287 3.38 -18.59 -24.19
N MET A 288 2.91 -17.80 -23.22
CA MET A 288 1.65 -17.06 -23.32
C MET A 288 1.68 -15.97 -24.41
N THR A 289 2.80 -15.26 -24.56
CA THR A 289 2.97 -14.23 -25.59
C THR A 289 3.08 -14.79 -27.01
N SER A 290 3.48 -16.07 -27.15
CA SER A 290 3.59 -16.74 -28.44
C SER A 290 2.22 -17.18 -28.99
N ASN A 291 1.28 -17.50 -28.10
CA ASN A 291 -0.08 -17.94 -28.47
C ASN A 291 -1.04 -16.80 -28.81
N THR A 292 -0.71 -15.55 -28.47
CA THR A 292 -1.58 -14.38 -28.75
C THR A 292 -1.38 -13.78 -30.15
N LEU A 293 -0.36 -14.22 -30.90
CA LEU A 293 -0.07 -13.73 -32.26
C LEU A 293 -0.75 -14.56 -33.37
N TRP A 294 -1.49 -15.62 -33.02
CA TRP A 294 -2.21 -16.50 -33.96
C TRP A 294 -3.61 -16.91 -33.47
N GLY A 295 -4.33 -16.01 -32.80
CA GLY A 295 -5.72 -16.20 -32.35
C GLY A 295 -6.64 -15.11 -32.87
#